data_AF-A0AAN6PAA1-F1
#
_entry.id   AF-A0AAN6PAA1-F1
#
_cell.length_a   1.000
_cell.length_b   1.000
_cell.length_c   1.000
_cell.angle_alpha   90.00
_cell.angle_beta   90.00
_cell.angle_gamma   90.00
#
_symmetry.space_group_name_H-M   'P 1'
#
loop_
_entity.id
_entity.type
_entity.pdbx_description
1 polymer ?
#
loop_
_entity_poly.entity_id
_entity_poly.type
_entity_poly.pdbx_seq_one_letter_code
_entity_poly.pdbx_strand_id
1 'polypeptide(L)'
;MLFKTTLMLVAGVMSAGAHILGAPVAVTPQAAPTVVNLFLGAKRESNYSFAASVIAADAVATTYRIHCESGALNMPGFPTTTCDQNDPPWTVTEGPSTMVGILTTAIESVTAVLDERCIIEGRTAAYCNYTFSGNSAGTTTYTAYTTIITGDLFYEYPVVVTEGAEKLLVPVATPCVQRG
;
A
#
# COMPACT_ATOMS: atom_id res chain seq x y z
N MET A 1 -40.06 7.44 -0.80
CA MET A 1 -39.74 7.74 0.62
C MET A 1 -39.58 9.25 0.73
N LEU A 2 -40.57 9.91 1.32
CA LEU A 2 -40.74 11.36 1.37
C LEU A 2 -40.36 11.82 2.79
N PHE A 3 -39.26 12.56 2.96
CA PHE A 3 -38.88 13.09 4.28
C PHE A 3 -39.63 14.39 4.56
N LYS A 4 -40.37 14.39 5.67
CA LYS A 4 -41.26 15.45 6.14
C LYS A 4 -40.46 16.36 7.08
N THR A 5 -40.11 17.56 6.63
CA THR A 5 -39.34 18.55 7.41
C THR A 5 -40.29 19.34 8.31
N THR A 6 -40.15 19.21 9.63
CA THR A 6 -40.89 19.99 10.63
C THR A 6 -40.12 21.26 10.95
N LEU A 7 -40.75 22.42 10.68
CA LEU A 7 -40.23 23.76 10.97
C LEU A 7 -40.69 24.17 12.38
N MET A 8 -39.77 24.24 13.35
CA MET A 8 -40.03 24.84 14.65
C MET A 8 -39.57 26.31 14.64
N LEU A 9 -40.52 27.23 14.81
CA LEU A 9 -40.26 28.63 15.13
C LEU A 9 -39.89 28.74 16.62
N VAL A 10 -38.71 29.28 16.93
CA VAL A 10 -38.36 29.72 18.29
C VAL A 10 -38.18 31.23 18.26
N ALA A 11 -39.05 31.93 18.99
CA ALA A 11 -39.01 33.37 19.20
C ALA A 11 -37.82 33.75 20.10
N GLY A 12 -37.13 34.84 19.73
CA GLY A 12 -35.88 35.28 20.36
C GLY A 12 -36.04 36.01 21.69
N VAL A 13 -34.92 36.04 22.42
CA VAL A 13 -34.64 37.00 23.50
C VAL A 13 -33.40 37.77 23.07
N MET A 14 -33.53 39.08 22.87
CA MET A 14 -32.40 39.97 22.56
C MET A 14 -31.66 40.33 23.85
N SER A 15 -30.42 39.85 23.98
CA SER A 15 -29.46 40.32 24.97
C SER A 15 -28.35 41.08 24.24
N ALA A 16 -28.16 42.35 24.60
CA ALA A 16 -27.08 43.20 24.11
C ALA A 16 -25.77 42.79 24.81
N GLY A 17 -25.07 41.83 24.23
CA GLY A 17 -23.72 41.41 24.63
C GLY A 17 -22.68 41.93 23.65
N ALA A 18 -21.58 42.47 24.16
CA ALA A 18 -20.44 42.96 23.37
C ALA A 18 -19.99 41.95 22.30
N HIS A 19 -19.98 42.38 21.04
CA HIS A 19 -19.50 41.59 19.91
C HIS A 19 -17.99 41.39 20.00
N ILE A 20 -17.56 40.25 20.54
CA ILE A 20 -16.25 39.69 20.18
C ILE A 20 -16.42 39.21 18.73
N LEU A 21 -15.81 39.92 17.79
CA LEU A 21 -15.64 39.44 16.41
C LEU A 21 -14.85 38.14 16.48
N GLY A 22 -15.56 37.01 16.50
CA GLY A 22 -14.95 35.69 16.40
C GLY A 22 -14.15 35.64 15.09
N ALA A 23 -12.85 35.36 15.20
CA ALA A 23 -12.01 35.14 14.03
C ALA A 23 -12.66 34.05 13.15
N PRO A 24 -12.66 34.22 11.82
CA PRO A 24 -13.19 33.19 10.92
C PRO A 24 -12.42 31.89 11.18
N VAL A 25 -13.13 30.85 11.60
CA VAL A 25 -12.58 29.50 11.69
C VAL A 25 -12.29 29.06 10.25
N ALA A 26 -11.03 29.20 9.84
CA ALA A 26 -10.57 28.67 8.57
C ALA A 26 -10.64 27.15 8.64
N VAL A 27 -11.64 26.55 8.00
CA VAL A 27 -11.69 25.11 7.78
C VAL A 27 -10.72 24.82 6.65
N THR A 28 -9.50 24.39 6.98
CA THR A 28 -8.55 23.93 5.99
C THR A 28 -9.10 22.63 5.39
N PRO A 29 -9.37 22.55 4.08
CA PRO A 29 -9.85 21.32 3.47
C PRO A 29 -8.80 20.22 3.69
N GLN A 30 -9.24 19.08 4.21
CA GLN A 30 -8.39 17.90 4.37
C GLN A 30 -7.96 17.44 2.97
N ALA A 31 -6.65 17.29 2.76
CA ALA A 31 -6.11 16.78 1.51
C ALA A 31 -6.70 15.39 1.22
N ALA A 32 -7.05 15.14 -0.05
CA ALA A 32 -7.51 13.82 -0.47
C ALA A 32 -6.40 12.78 -0.22
N PRO A 33 -6.75 11.54 0.19
CA PRO A 33 -5.77 10.49 0.37
C PRO A 33 -5.08 10.17 -0.95
N THR A 34 -3.77 9.97 -0.91
CA THR A 34 -3.01 9.51 -2.09
C THR A 34 -3.19 8.00 -2.22
N VAL A 35 -3.59 7.53 -3.39
CA VAL A 35 -3.77 6.10 -3.68
C VAL A 35 -2.91 5.73 -4.88
N VAL A 36 -2.15 4.64 -4.74
CA VAL A 36 -1.33 4.07 -5.81
C VAL A 36 -1.80 2.65 -6.12
N ASN A 37 -1.70 2.24 -7.38
CA ASN A 37 -2.04 0.88 -7.80
C ASN A 37 -0.74 0.09 -7.93
N LEU A 38 -0.56 -0.91 -7.06
CA LEU A 38 0.67 -1.71 -6.99
C LEU A 38 0.40 -3.15 -7.40
N PHE A 39 1.27 -3.72 -8.22
CA PHE A 39 1.29 -5.17 -8.42
C PHE A 39 1.93 -5.85 -7.20
N LEU A 40 1.16 -6.66 -6.48
CA LEU A 40 1.54 -7.30 -5.20
C LEU A 40 1.53 -8.83 -5.28
N GLY A 41 1.86 -9.36 -6.46
CA GLY A 41 1.78 -10.78 -6.79
C GLY A 41 0.41 -11.18 -7.36
N ALA A 42 0.10 -12.48 -7.35
CA ALA A 42 -1.12 -13.00 -7.95
C ALA A 42 -2.37 -12.49 -7.22
N LYS A 43 -3.43 -12.22 -7.98
CA LYS A 43 -4.75 -11.88 -7.43
C LYS A 43 -5.20 -12.94 -6.44
N ARG A 44 -5.66 -12.46 -5.28
CA ARG A 44 -6.18 -13.28 -4.19
C ARG A 44 -7.70 -13.18 -4.15
N GLU A 45 -8.36 -14.25 -3.71
CA GLU A 45 -9.82 -14.33 -3.70
C GLU A 45 -10.49 -13.51 -2.58
N SER A 46 -9.74 -13.08 -1.55
CA SER A 46 -10.29 -12.29 -0.44
C SER A 46 -10.26 -10.78 -0.70
N ASN A 47 -11.04 -10.04 0.08
CA ASN A 47 -11.07 -8.57 0.07
C ASN A 47 -9.84 -8.01 0.80
N TYR A 48 -8.68 -8.06 0.15
CA TYR A 48 -7.47 -7.46 0.72
C TYR A 48 -7.51 -5.94 0.61
N SER A 49 -7.11 -5.27 1.68
CA SER A 49 -6.83 -3.84 1.67
C SER A 49 -5.44 -3.56 2.25
N PHE A 50 -4.78 -2.54 1.70
CA PHE A 50 -3.40 -2.23 2.02
C PHE A 50 -3.23 -0.74 2.26
N ALA A 51 -2.41 -0.42 3.26
CA ALA A 51 -1.85 0.89 3.47
C ALA A 51 -0.34 0.85 3.26
N ALA A 52 0.25 1.97 2.89
CA ALA A 52 1.69 2.06 2.73
C ALA A 52 2.26 3.40 3.19
N SER A 53 3.53 3.37 3.59
CA SER A 53 4.37 4.56 3.64
C SER A 53 5.44 4.51 2.55
N VAL A 54 5.76 5.66 1.97
CA VAL A 54 6.84 5.77 0.98
C VAL A 54 8.17 5.89 1.70
N ILE A 55 9.03 4.89 1.57
CA ILE A 55 10.38 4.90 2.14
C ILE A 55 11.26 5.82 1.29
N ALA A 56 11.30 5.56 -0.01
CA ALA A 56 12.11 6.28 -0.99
C ALA A 56 11.43 6.26 -2.36
N ALA A 57 11.68 7.26 -3.17
CA ALA A 57 11.25 7.32 -4.56
C ALA A 57 12.33 8.02 -5.37
N ASP A 58 12.61 7.52 -6.56
CA ASP A 58 13.47 8.16 -7.56
C ASP A 58 12.85 8.03 -8.96
N ALA A 59 13.58 8.41 -10.00
CA ALA A 59 13.09 8.38 -11.38
C ALA A 59 12.91 6.95 -11.94
N VAL A 60 13.41 5.93 -11.25
CA VAL A 60 13.43 4.54 -11.69
C VAL A 60 12.46 3.69 -10.88
N ALA A 61 12.40 3.88 -9.56
CA ALA A 61 11.59 3.05 -8.68
C ALA A 61 11.09 3.78 -7.44
N THR A 62 10.02 3.25 -6.87
CA THR A 62 9.51 3.65 -5.56
C THR A 62 9.53 2.48 -4.60
N THR A 63 10.12 2.70 -3.42
CA THR A 63 10.13 1.73 -2.33
C THR A 63 9.08 2.12 -1.30
N TYR A 64 8.16 1.20 -1.06
CA TYR A 64 7.07 1.27 -0.11
C TYR A 64 7.31 0.34 1.07
N ARG A 65 6.82 0.75 2.24
CA ARG A 65 6.54 -0.12 3.36
C ARG A 65 5.04 -0.39 3.36
N ILE A 66 4.63 -1.62 3.05
CA ILE A 66 3.24 -2.02 2.90
C ILE A 66 2.78 -2.75 4.16
N HIS A 67 1.62 -2.35 4.65
CA HIS A 67 0.87 -3.00 5.71
C HIS A 67 -0.43 -3.54 5.13
N CYS A 68 -0.73 -4.80 5.44
CA CYS A 68 -2.06 -5.34 5.14
C CYS A 68 -3.02 -4.87 6.23
N GLU A 69 -4.13 -4.24 5.85
CA GLU A 69 -5.15 -3.77 6.79
C GLU A 69 -6.30 -4.77 6.96
N SER A 70 -6.57 -5.58 5.93
CA SER A 70 -7.59 -6.62 5.99
C SER A 70 -7.31 -7.75 5.00
N GLY A 71 -7.78 -8.95 5.33
CA GLY A 71 -7.58 -10.17 4.54
C GLY A 71 -6.95 -11.32 5.34
N ALA A 72 -6.99 -12.53 4.79
CA ALA A 72 -6.37 -13.72 5.39
C ALA A 72 -5.29 -14.28 4.46
N LEU A 73 -4.04 -13.96 4.77
CA LEU A 73 -2.85 -14.33 4.02
C LEU A 73 -2.50 -15.81 4.23
N ASN A 74 -3.21 -16.73 3.58
CA ASN A 74 -2.83 -18.14 3.61
C ASN A 74 -1.66 -18.41 2.67
N MET A 75 -0.44 -18.05 3.09
CA MET A 75 0.79 -18.47 2.43
C MET A 75 1.32 -19.77 3.05
N PRO A 76 1.41 -20.88 2.28
CA PRO A 76 2.03 -22.11 2.77
C PRO A 76 3.47 -21.83 3.24
N GLY A 77 3.78 -22.17 4.50
CA GLY A 77 5.12 -22.01 5.06
C GLY A 77 5.45 -20.64 5.66
N PHE A 78 4.51 -19.68 5.65
CA PHE A 78 4.63 -18.46 6.46
C PHE A 78 3.73 -18.58 7.70
N PRO A 79 4.24 -18.28 8.91
CA PRO A 79 3.50 -18.48 10.14
C PRO A 79 2.37 -17.46 10.34
N THR A 80 2.33 -16.38 9.55
CA THR A 80 1.28 -15.37 9.63
C THR A 80 0.22 -15.66 8.57
N THR A 81 -0.91 -16.19 9.03
CA THR A 81 -2.06 -16.58 8.18
C THR A 81 -3.11 -15.47 8.05
N THR A 82 -2.85 -14.32 8.66
CA THR A 82 -3.79 -13.21 8.84
C THR A 82 -3.10 -11.90 8.55
N CYS A 83 -3.79 -10.93 7.95
CA CYS A 83 -3.36 -9.53 7.98
C CYS A 83 -3.50 -8.99 9.42
N ASP A 84 -2.67 -9.51 10.33
CA ASP A 84 -2.57 -9.04 11.70
C ASP A 84 -1.83 -7.70 11.65
N GLN A 85 -2.28 -6.72 12.44
CA GLN A 85 -1.57 -5.44 12.53
C GLN A 85 -0.16 -5.59 13.13
N ASN A 86 0.10 -6.68 13.82
CA ASN A 86 1.42 -7.04 14.36
C ASN A 86 2.30 -7.76 13.33
N ASP A 87 1.77 -8.10 12.15
CA ASP A 87 2.59 -8.68 11.11
C ASP A 87 3.67 -7.67 10.68
N PRO A 88 4.90 -8.16 10.44
CA PRO A 88 5.96 -7.31 9.96
C PRO A 88 5.57 -6.71 8.60
N PRO A 89 5.89 -5.43 8.36
CA PRO A 89 5.56 -4.82 7.09
C PRO A 89 6.33 -5.47 5.94
N TRP A 90 5.68 -5.50 4.79
CA TRP A 90 6.29 -5.94 3.55
C TRP A 90 7.01 -4.75 2.88
N THR A 91 8.28 -4.90 2.54
CA THR A 91 9.00 -3.87 1.78
C THR A 91 8.89 -4.16 0.30
N VAL A 92 8.27 -3.28 -0.47
CA VAL A 92 8.07 -3.45 -1.91
C VAL A 92 8.74 -2.32 -2.67
N THR A 93 9.60 -2.66 -3.62
CA THR A 93 10.17 -1.71 -4.59
C THR A 93 9.53 -1.95 -5.96
N GLU A 94 8.76 -0.98 -6.42
CA GLU A 94 8.08 -1.02 -7.72
C GLU A 94 8.79 -0.09 -8.71
N GLY A 95 9.08 -0.63 -9.90
CA GLY A 95 9.57 0.12 -11.05
C GLY A 95 8.69 -0.11 -12.29
N PRO A 96 8.99 0.50 -13.44
CA PRO A 96 8.17 0.41 -14.65
C PRO A 96 7.90 -1.01 -15.14
N SER A 97 8.86 -1.92 -14.95
CA SER A 97 8.80 -3.31 -15.43
C SER A 97 9.25 -4.31 -14.37
N THR A 98 9.30 -3.90 -13.10
CA THR A 98 9.83 -4.74 -12.01
C THR A 98 9.06 -4.55 -10.73
N MET A 99 8.88 -5.62 -9.97
CA MET A 99 8.51 -5.55 -8.56
C MET A 99 9.44 -6.44 -7.75
N VAL A 100 9.98 -5.89 -6.65
CA VAL A 100 10.78 -6.65 -5.69
C VAL A 100 10.13 -6.49 -4.31
N GLY A 101 9.67 -7.60 -3.75
CA GLY A 101 9.04 -7.66 -2.44
C GLY A 101 9.90 -8.43 -1.45
N ILE A 102 10.14 -7.87 -0.26
CA ILE A 102 10.89 -8.55 0.81
C ILE A 102 10.07 -8.50 2.09
N LEU A 103 9.66 -9.66 2.58
CA LEU A 103 8.98 -9.84 3.87
C LEU A 103 9.90 -10.65 4.78
N THR A 104 10.21 -10.10 5.95
CA THR A 104 11.02 -10.78 6.97
C THR A 104 10.20 -10.92 8.23
N THR A 105 10.11 -12.12 8.78
CA THR A 105 9.48 -12.41 10.07
C THR A 105 10.42 -13.19 10.96
N ALA A 106 10.25 -13.05 12.27
CA ALA A 106 11.00 -13.81 13.26
C ALA A 106 10.06 -14.29 14.35
N ILE A 107 10.12 -15.59 14.65
CA ILE A 107 9.40 -16.22 15.76
C ILE A 107 10.43 -16.98 16.57
N GLU A 108 10.60 -16.58 17.83
CA GLU A 108 11.62 -17.13 18.74
C GLU A 108 13.02 -17.11 18.12
N SER A 109 13.58 -18.29 17.81
CA SER A 109 14.91 -18.48 17.23
C SER A 109 14.87 -18.73 15.71
N VAL A 110 13.70 -18.63 15.09
CA VAL A 110 13.50 -18.85 13.66
C VAL A 110 13.31 -17.52 12.95
N THR A 111 14.17 -17.22 11.98
CA THR A 111 13.98 -16.10 11.04
C THR A 111 13.53 -16.65 9.70
N ALA A 112 12.44 -16.13 9.15
CA ALA A 112 11.95 -16.47 7.82
C ALA A 112 11.93 -15.23 6.93
N VAL A 113 12.39 -15.39 5.69
CA VAL A 113 12.42 -14.34 4.67
C VAL A 113 11.73 -14.86 3.42
N LEU A 114 10.81 -14.07 2.90
CA LEU A 114 10.31 -14.18 1.54
C LEU A 114 10.93 -13.06 0.70
N ASP A 115 11.63 -13.44 -0.37
CA ASP A 115 12.12 -12.55 -1.44
C ASP A 115 11.33 -12.88 -2.72
N GLU A 116 10.49 -11.95 -3.15
CA GLU A 116 9.71 -12.01 -4.39
C GLU A 116 10.31 -11.07 -5.41
N ARG A 117 10.59 -11.57 -6.61
CA ARG A 117 11.09 -10.76 -7.73
C ARG A 117 10.28 -11.04 -8.97
N CYS A 118 9.64 -10.02 -9.50
CA CYS A 118 8.78 -10.10 -10.66
C CYS A 118 9.28 -9.19 -11.78
N ILE A 119 9.31 -9.72 -13.00
CA ILE A 119 9.40 -8.93 -14.23
C ILE A 119 7.98 -8.71 -14.74
N ILE A 120 7.59 -7.46 -14.94
CA ILE A 120 6.25 -7.06 -15.38
C ILE A 120 6.30 -6.71 -16.87
N GLU A 121 5.50 -7.40 -17.67
CA GLU A 121 5.39 -7.19 -19.12
C GLU A 121 4.07 -6.52 -19.47
N GLY A 122 4.15 -5.26 -19.92
CA GLY A 122 2.99 -4.50 -20.40
C GLY A 122 1.88 -4.33 -19.37
N ARG A 123 2.16 -4.52 -18.07
CA ARG A 123 1.17 -4.57 -16.97
C ARG A 123 -0.03 -5.49 -17.27
N THR A 124 0.23 -6.61 -17.94
CA THR A 124 -0.77 -7.66 -18.19
C THR A 124 -0.25 -9.06 -17.85
N ALA A 125 1.08 -9.19 -17.71
CA ALA A 125 1.75 -10.40 -17.28
C ALA A 125 2.87 -10.08 -16.29
N ALA A 126 3.14 -11.00 -15.37
CA ALA A 126 4.31 -10.97 -14.50
C ALA A 126 4.97 -12.34 -14.40
N TYR A 127 6.30 -12.36 -14.48
CA TYR A 127 7.14 -13.54 -14.30
C TYR A 127 7.83 -13.42 -12.95
N CYS A 128 7.35 -14.17 -11.96
CA CYS A 128 7.77 -14.02 -10.58
C CYS A 128 8.60 -15.20 -10.11
N ASN A 129 9.71 -14.91 -9.44
CA ASN A 129 10.52 -15.86 -8.69
C ASN A 129 10.35 -15.57 -7.20
N TYR A 130 9.89 -16.56 -6.46
CA TYR A 130 9.74 -16.51 -5.02
C TYR A 130 10.84 -17.35 -4.39
N THR A 131 11.58 -16.75 -3.47
CA THR A 131 12.58 -17.44 -2.64
C THR A 131 12.18 -17.33 -1.19
N PHE A 132 12.02 -18.47 -0.54
CA PHE A 132 11.77 -18.60 0.88
C PHE A 132 13.07 -19.07 1.54
N SER A 133 13.51 -18.37 2.56
CA SER A 133 14.63 -18.81 3.39
C SER A 133 14.24 -18.84 4.85
N GLY A 134 14.53 -19.94 5.54
CA GLY A 134 14.34 -20.07 6.97
C GLY A 134 15.68 -20.33 7.65
N ASN A 135 16.02 -19.58 8.68
CA ASN A 135 17.18 -19.86 9.54
C ASN A 135 16.68 -20.28 10.92
N SER A 136 17.14 -21.43 11.40
CA SER A 136 16.89 -21.91 12.76
C SER A 136 18.16 -22.57 13.31
N ALA A 137 18.58 -22.17 14.50
CA ALA A 137 19.77 -22.70 15.19
C ALA A 137 21.03 -22.77 14.29
N GLY A 138 21.22 -21.76 13.43
CA GLY A 138 22.36 -21.68 12.51
C GLY A 138 22.25 -22.54 11.24
N THR A 139 21.17 -23.30 11.07
CA THR A 139 20.87 -24.00 9.82
C THR A 139 19.95 -23.14 8.96
N THR A 140 20.36 -22.86 7.72
CA THR A 140 19.50 -22.16 6.76
C THR A 140 18.96 -23.13 5.71
N THR A 141 17.65 -23.12 5.51
CA THR A 141 16.96 -23.82 4.43
C THR A 141 16.46 -22.80 3.41
N TYR A 142 16.45 -23.20 2.14
CA TYR A 142 15.98 -22.37 1.05
C TYR A 142 15.07 -23.18 0.13
N THR A 143 13.98 -22.57 -0.30
CA THR A 143 13.10 -23.09 -1.35
C THR A 143 12.81 -21.97 -2.32
N ALA A 144 12.89 -22.25 -3.61
CA ALA A 144 12.53 -21.29 -4.65
C ALA A 144 11.56 -21.91 -5.64
N TYR A 145 10.64 -21.09 -6.15
CA TYR A 145 9.77 -21.48 -7.26
C TYR A 145 9.45 -20.28 -8.14
N THR A 146 9.14 -20.57 -9.39
CA THR A 146 8.76 -19.56 -10.38
C THR A 146 7.30 -19.73 -10.77
N THR A 147 6.63 -18.63 -11.04
CA THR A 147 5.26 -18.63 -11.55
C THR A 147 5.08 -17.54 -12.61
N ILE A 148 4.06 -17.72 -13.42
CA ILE A 148 3.63 -16.76 -14.44
C ILE A 148 2.22 -16.33 -14.07
N ILE A 149 2.03 -15.02 -13.90
CA ILE A 149 0.77 -14.40 -13.49
C ILE A 149 0.23 -13.61 -14.68
N THR A 150 -0.93 -14.00 -15.18
CA THR A 150 -1.55 -13.43 -16.39
C THR A 150 -3.06 -13.36 -16.27
N GLY A 151 -3.70 -12.58 -17.14
CA GLY A 151 -5.17 -12.50 -17.22
C GLY A 151 -5.76 -12.01 -15.91
N ASP A 152 -6.81 -12.66 -15.42
CA ASP A 152 -7.50 -12.26 -14.18
C ASP A 152 -6.63 -12.39 -12.91
N LEU A 153 -5.52 -13.14 -12.98
CA LEU A 153 -4.57 -13.23 -11.87
C LEU A 153 -3.63 -12.02 -11.80
N PHE A 154 -3.47 -11.27 -12.89
CA PHE A 154 -2.73 -10.01 -12.86
C PHE A 154 -3.66 -8.91 -12.35
N TYR A 155 -3.40 -8.44 -11.13
CA TYR A 155 -4.24 -7.42 -10.48
C TYR A 155 -3.34 -6.43 -9.73
N GLU A 156 -3.58 -5.14 -9.97
CA GLU A 156 -2.94 -4.07 -9.21
C GLU A 156 -3.86 -3.66 -8.06
N TYR A 157 -3.37 -3.81 -6.84
CA TYR A 157 -4.12 -3.48 -5.64
C TYR A 157 -4.11 -1.97 -5.41
N PRO A 158 -5.25 -1.36 -5.09
CA PRO A 158 -5.26 0.02 -4.61
C PRO A 158 -4.65 0.05 -3.20
N VAL A 159 -3.59 0.84 -3.04
CA VAL A 159 -2.86 0.99 -1.78
C VAL A 159 -2.95 2.45 -1.34
N VAL A 160 -3.45 2.66 -0.11
CA VAL A 160 -3.56 4.00 0.46
C VAL A 160 -2.22 4.42 1.02
N VAL A 161 -1.66 5.52 0.53
CA VAL A 161 -0.41 6.09 1.04
C VAL A 161 -0.73 6.96 2.25
N THR A 162 -0.32 6.51 3.43
CA THR A 162 -0.58 7.19 4.70
C THR A 162 0.55 8.12 5.11
N GLU A 163 1.78 7.87 4.64
CA GLU A 163 2.97 8.66 4.94
C GLU A 163 3.92 8.74 3.74
N GLY A 164 4.66 9.84 3.60
CA GLY A 164 5.70 9.99 2.58
C GLY A 164 5.17 10.28 1.16
N ALA A 165 3.89 10.63 1.01
CA ALA A 165 3.28 10.91 -0.30
C ALA A 165 4.00 12.04 -1.07
N GLU A 166 4.58 13.00 -0.35
CA GLU A 166 5.40 14.08 -0.92
C GLU A 166 6.62 13.58 -1.69
N LYS A 167 7.13 12.38 -1.37
CA LYS A 167 8.24 11.75 -2.08
C LYS A 167 7.85 11.27 -3.47
N LEU A 168 6.56 11.03 -3.74
CA LEU A 168 6.09 10.60 -5.06
C LEU A 168 6.15 11.72 -6.11
N LEU A 169 6.40 12.96 -5.68
CA LEU A 169 6.52 14.12 -6.56
C LEU A 169 7.89 14.21 -7.26
N VAL A 170 8.69 13.14 -7.25
CA VAL A 170 10.00 13.14 -7.93
C VAL A 170 9.80 13.45 -9.42
N PRO A 171 10.50 14.45 -9.98
CA PRO A 171 10.38 14.77 -11.39
C PRO A 171 10.85 13.59 -12.25
N VAL A 172 9.94 13.07 -13.08
CA VAL A 172 10.29 12.12 -14.12
C VAL A 172 11.24 12.83 -15.08
N ALA A 173 12.43 12.25 -15.31
CA ALA A 173 13.36 12.78 -16.30
C ALA A 173 12.63 12.86 -17.64
N THR A 174 12.49 14.08 -18.18
CA THR A 174 11.86 14.29 -19.48
C THR A 174 12.68 13.54 -20.53
N PRO A 175 12.08 12.67 -21.36
CA PRO A 175 12.85 11.99 -22.40
C PRO A 175 13.45 13.04 -23.32
N CYS A 176 14.78 13.04 -23.43
CA CYS A 176 15.46 13.86 -24.42
C CYS A 176 15.00 13.41 -25.80
N VAL A 177 14.23 14.25 -26.50
CA VAL A 177 13.91 14.07 -27.92
C VAL A 177 15.23 14.05 -28.68
N GLN A 178 15.69 12.86 -29.07
CA GLN A 178 16.78 12.70 -30.02
C GLN A 178 16.23 13.12 -31.39
N ARG A 179 16.46 14.38 -31.79
CA ARG A 179 16.31 14.79 -33.19
C ARG A 179 17.55 14.29 -33.94
N GLY A 180 17.39 13.20 -34.68
CA GLY A 180 18.22 12.85 -35.83
C GLY A 180 17.63 13.47 -37.09
#